data_AF-A0A0N1PF64-F1
#
_entry.id   AF-A0A0N1PF64-F1
#
_cell.length_a   1.000
_cell.length_b   1.000
_cell.length_c   1.000
_cell.angle_alpha   90.00
_cell.angle_beta   90.00
_cell.angle_gamma   90.00
#
_symmetry.space_group_name_H-M   'P 1'
#
loop_
_entity.id
_entity.type
_entity.pdbx_description
1 polymer ?
#
loop_
_entity_poly.entity_id
_entity_poly.type
_entity_poly.pdbx_seq_one_letter_code
_entity_poly.pdbx_strand_id
1 'polypeptide(L)'
;MCAAVAVSFDQAKVGMRVQDYWGRTGTIRWIGKLEKKDNPPSKETGKHFGIEYDHESENPFRSDGTWGGRTYFKCAPKKGCLVKPNEIYPEMNGERVAMLRERFGERVASWHDFELVKFCIARRFEMDKVYEMLEKHLHWRENFQPSAEEYFPQTMRDDYPCGYTGTTDYDENLIYCERPSNGGHCHPSEFVRKYTLPVIGRWHACGMEIGKLRMRATDYHCKRVCYIVDLLNVNSMTRPMIGFAQTLATVEQDNYPENLGRVFIVNCPTFFRFAWKLVKIFIDERTNKKINFCAQGKAVEVMKLVMPESEIPNFCGGTSNKWMETAGGIIGSTDPAKAWCGEGYSLPNMTDEELKEMQRKLADENESPIESFCEDETPSPTRSVGSDFASNKMASTTSGSPNAKEPVTKKGNRDGAANTNGKKPSDASS
;
A
#
# COMPACT_ATOMS: atom_id res chain seq x y z
N MET A 1 14.35 22.25 14.14
CA MET A 1 12.95 22.17 14.59
C MET A 1 12.59 20.71 14.85
N CYS A 2 11.85 20.42 15.93
CA CYS A 2 11.65 19.07 16.46
C CYS A 2 10.80 18.21 15.50
N ALA A 3 11.18 16.94 15.32
CA ALA A 3 10.37 15.95 14.61
C ALA A 3 8.99 15.79 15.29
N ALA A 4 7.99 15.33 14.54
CA ALA A 4 6.66 15.08 15.10
C ALA A 4 6.73 14.03 16.24
N VAL A 5 6.30 14.43 17.43
CA VAL A 5 6.16 13.54 18.60
C VAL A 5 4.68 13.24 18.78
N ALA A 6 4.35 11.96 18.97
CA ALA A 6 2.98 11.53 19.20
C ALA A 6 2.39 12.22 20.45
N VAL A 7 1.07 12.47 20.44
CA VAL A 7 0.38 13.09 21.57
C VAL A 7 0.45 12.14 22.77
N SER A 8 1.14 12.55 23.83
CA SER A 8 1.18 11.74 25.05
C SER A 8 -0.22 11.68 25.69
N PHE A 9 -0.59 10.50 26.19
CA PHE A 9 -1.91 10.29 26.78
C PHE A 9 -2.21 11.23 27.95
N ASP A 10 -1.18 11.59 28.71
CA ASP A 10 -1.33 12.40 29.92
C ASP A 10 -1.36 13.91 29.61
N GLN A 11 -0.93 14.33 28.41
CA GLN A 11 -0.99 15.72 27.95
C GLN A 11 -2.17 16.00 27.00
N ALA A 12 -2.81 14.94 26.49
CA ALA A 12 -3.96 15.05 25.60
C ALA A 12 -5.15 15.74 26.29
N LYS A 13 -5.92 16.53 25.52
CA LYS A 13 -7.13 17.21 26.00
C LYS A 13 -8.26 17.03 24.99
N VAL A 14 -9.48 16.86 25.49
CA VAL A 14 -10.69 16.96 24.65
C VAL A 14 -10.73 18.36 24.02
N GLY A 15 -11.03 18.42 22.73
CA GLY A 15 -10.97 19.63 21.91
C GLY A 15 -9.62 19.88 21.22
N MET A 16 -8.58 19.12 21.54
CA MET A 16 -7.27 19.24 20.88
C MET A 16 -7.36 18.82 19.41
N ARG A 17 -6.82 19.66 18.53
CA ARG A 17 -6.63 19.37 17.11
C ARG A 17 -5.44 18.47 16.91
N VAL A 18 -5.65 17.44 16.11
CA VAL A 18 -4.68 16.38 15.89
C VAL A 18 -4.71 15.93 14.45
N GLN A 19 -3.66 15.22 14.05
CA GLN A 19 -3.61 14.48 12.80
C GLN A 19 -3.10 13.07 13.05
N ASP A 20 -3.55 12.13 12.23
CA ASP A 20 -2.95 10.81 12.20
C ASP A 20 -1.71 10.78 11.31
N TYR A 21 -1.04 9.63 11.30
CA TYR A 21 0.10 9.35 10.44
C TYR A 21 -0.16 9.55 8.94
N TRP A 22 -1.42 9.41 8.54
CA TRP A 22 -1.85 9.57 7.16
C TRP A 22 -2.09 11.03 6.79
N GLY A 23 -1.93 11.96 7.74
CA GLY A 23 -2.20 13.39 7.58
C GLY A 23 -3.68 13.74 7.68
N ARG A 24 -4.55 12.80 8.06
CA ARG A 24 -5.99 13.05 8.28
C ARG A 24 -6.14 13.79 9.59
N THR A 25 -6.83 14.93 9.54
CA THR A 25 -7.01 15.83 10.67
C THR A 25 -8.33 15.56 11.39
N GLY A 26 -8.35 15.88 12.68
CA GLY A 26 -9.53 15.67 13.52
C GLY A 26 -9.37 16.29 14.89
N THR A 27 -10.36 16.04 15.74
CA THR A 27 -10.43 16.59 17.09
C THR A 27 -10.57 15.46 18.11
N ILE A 28 -9.79 15.51 19.19
CA ILE A 28 -9.98 14.60 20.32
C ILE A 28 -11.34 14.89 20.98
N ARG A 29 -12.23 13.91 21.01
CA ARG A 29 -13.55 13.97 21.67
C ARG A 29 -13.64 13.10 22.91
N TRP A 30 -12.76 12.11 23.04
CA TRP A 30 -12.72 11.23 24.20
C TRP A 30 -11.30 10.77 24.50
N ILE A 31 -11.02 10.52 25.78
CA ILE A 31 -9.74 10.00 26.25
C ILE A 31 -10.07 8.94 27.30
N GLY A 32 -9.60 7.71 27.14
CA GLY A 32 -9.86 6.67 28.12
C GLY A 32 -9.13 5.37 27.85
N LYS A 33 -9.55 4.31 28.56
CA LYS A 33 -9.01 2.97 28.40
C LYS A 33 -10.11 2.02 27.93
N LEU A 34 -9.76 1.15 26.99
CA LEU A 34 -10.60 0.06 26.51
C LEU A 34 -10.14 -1.23 27.17
N GLU A 35 -11.09 -2.02 27.67
CA GLU A 35 -10.88 -3.35 28.22
C GLU A 35 -11.49 -4.42 27.32
N LYS A 36 -11.09 -5.69 27.49
CA LYS A 36 -11.64 -6.80 26.69
C LYS A 36 -13.18 -6.88 26.79
N LYS A 37 -13.74 -6.59 27.97
CA LYS A 37 -15.18 -6.60 28.23
C LYS A 37 -15.95 -5.53 27.45
N ASP A 38 -15.25 -4.49 26.98
CA ASP A 38 -15.84 -3.41 26.21
C ASP A 38 -16.08 -3.79 24.75
N ASN A 39 -15.58 -4.97 24.33
CA ASN A 39 -15.67 -5.53 22.98
C ASN A 39 -15.40 -4.47 21.88
N PRO A 40 -14.23 -3.82 21.91
CA PRO A 40 -13.93 -2.73 20.99
C PRO A 40 -13.87 -3.24 19.55
N PRO A 41 -14.20 -2.41 18.55
CA PRO A 41 -14.32 -2.82 17.15
C PRO A 41 -13.03 -3.46 16.62
N SER A 42 -11.86 -2.90 16.97
CA SER A 42 -10.54 -3.42 16.57
C SER A 42 -10.02 -4.55 17.46
N LYS A 43 -10.78 -4.95 18.50
CA LYS A 43 -10.35 -5.86 19.59
C LYS A 43 -9.13 -5.37 20.40
N GLU A 44 -8.68 -4.14 20.16
CA GLU A 44 -7.54 -3.55 20.86
C GLU A 44 -7.94 -3.02 22.24
N THR A 45 -7.04 -3.17 23.21
CA THR A 45 -7.27 -2.74 24.60
C THR A 45 -6.17 -1.78 25.07
N GLY A 46 -6.38 -1.12 26.20
CA GLY A 46 -5.46 -0.15 26.78
C GLY A 46 -5.87 1.30 26.49
N LYS A 47 -4.92 2.23 26.61
CA LYS A 47 -5.12 3.68 26.41
C LYS A 47 -5.54 3.97 24.96
N HIS A 48 -6.61 4.75 24.78
CA HIS A 48 -7.14 5.16 23.47
C HIS A 48 -7.66 6.59 23.50
N PHE A 49 -7.68 7.22 22.33
CA PHE A 49 -8.39 8.45 22.05
C PHE A 49 -9.61 8.17 21.17
N GLY A 50 -10.70 8.90 21.40
CA GLY A 50 -11.81 9.00 20.48
C GLY A 50 -11.63 10.25 19.65
N ILE A 51 -11.45 10.10 18.34
CA ILE A 51 -11.23 11.18 17.39
C ILE A 51 -12.47 11.35 16.53
N GLU A 52 -12.93 12.59 16.41
CA GLU A 52 -13.83 13.00 15.33
C GLU A 52 -12.96 13.53 14.18
N TYR A 53 -12.86 12.80 13.08
CA TYR A 53 -12.16 13.24 11.88
C TYR A 53 -12.98 14.28 11.12
N ASP A 54 -12.31 15.16 10.38
CA ASP A 54 -12.99 16.25 9.65
C ASP A 54 -13.88 15.73 8.51
N HIS A 55 -13.46 14.62 7.89
CA HIS A 55 -14.17 13.97 6.79
C HIS A 55 -14.73 12.61 7.21
N GLU A 56 -15.86 12.24 6.63
CA GLU A 56 -16.42 10.89 6.72
C GLU A 56 -15.58 9.88 5.93
N SER A 57 -15.75 8.59 6.21
CA SER A 57 -15.11 7.50 5.48
C SER A 57 -15.96 6.24 5.54
N GLU A 58 -15.94 5.45 4.47
CA GLU A 58 -16.62 4.15 4.41
C GLU A 58 -15.90 3.05 5.21
N ASN A 59 -14.79 3.39 5.88
CA ASN A 59 -14.08 2.48 6.76
C ASN A 59 -15.04 1.95 7.86
N PRO A 60 -15.18 0.62 8.02
CA PRO A 60 -16.15 0.02 8.95
C PRO A 60 -15.83 0.29 10.43
N PHE A 61 -14.66 0.86 10.75
CA PHE A 61 -14.28 1.30 12.11
C PHE A 61 -14.74 2.73 12.40
N ARG A 62 -15.30 3.43 11.41
CA ARG A 62 -15.88 4.75 11.58
C ARG A 62 -17.31 4.64 12.11
N SER A 63 -17.65 5.45 13.10
CA SER A 63 -19.00 5.51 13.67
C SER A 63 -19.40 6.93 14.06
N ASP A 64 -20.54 7.08 14.74
CA ASP A 64 -20.98 8.31 15.39
C ASP A 64 -20.36 8.50 16.81
N GLY A 65 -19.40 7.65 17.18
CA GLY A 65 -18.80 7.58 18.51
C GLY A 65 -19.37 6.45 19.40
N THR A 66 -20.26 5.63 18.84
CA THR A 66 -20.83 4.43 19.48
C THR A 66 -20.28 3.15 18.86
N TRP A 67 -19.89 2.18 19.71
CA TRP A 67 -19.52 0.82 19.30
C TRP A 67 -20.04 -0.20 20.32
N GLY A 68 -20.57 -1.33 19.83
CA GLY A 68 -21.07 -2.41 20.71
C GLY A 68 -22.17 -1.96 21.67
N GLY A 69 -22.99 -0.97 21.29
CA GLY A 69 -24.04 -0.39 22.14
C GLY A 69 -23.55 0.60 23.20
N ARG A 70 -22.24 0.87 23.26
CA ARG A 70 -21.64 1.85 24.18
C ARG A 70 -21.19 3.09 23.43
N THR A 71 -21.62 4.26 23.91
CA THR A 71 -21.19 5.57 23.39
C THR A 71 -20.00 6.08 24.19
N TYR A 72 -18.89 6.36 23.50
CA TYR A 72 -17.68 6.94 24.11
C TYR A 72 -17.65 8.46 23.93
N PHE A 73 -18.10 8.92 22.77
CA PHE A 73 -18.33 10.33 22.43
C PHE A 73 -19.45 10.44 21.40
N LYS A 74 -19.88 11.66 21.07
CA LYS A 74 -20.84 11.92 19.99
C LYS A 74 -20.17 12.73 18.89
N CYS A 75 -20.39 12.33 17.65
CA CYS A 75 -20.01 13.06 16.43
C CYS A 75 -20.97 12.70 15.29
N ALA A 76 -20.77 13.30 14.11
CA ALA A 76 -21.51 12.88 12.93
C ALA A 76 -21.19 11.42 12.54
N PRO A 77 -22.15 10.69 11.94
CA PRO A 77 -21.93 9.33 11.45
C PRO A 77 -20.68 9.24 10.57
N LYS A 78 -19.98 8.10 10.64
CA LYS A 78 -18.77 7.80 9.84
C LYS A 78 -17.57 8.74 10.08
N LYS A 79 -17.56 9.55 11.13
CA LYS A 79 -16.41 10.44 11.48
C LYS A 79 -15.65 10.02 12.73
N GLY A 80 -16.29 9.32 13.64
CA GLY A 80 -15.72 8.87 14.90
C GLY A 80 -14.80 7.67 14.74
N CYS A 81 -13.66 7.64 15.42
CA CYS A 81 -12.81 6.47 15.53
C CYS A 81 -12.12 6.39 16.90
N LEU A 82 -11.85 5.17 17.36
CA LEU A 82 -10.99 4.90 18.52
C LEU A 82 -9.58 4.55 18.02
N VAL A 83 -8.57 5.26 18.51
CA VAL A 83 -7.18 5.16 18.03
C VAL A 83 -6.20 5.09 19.21
N LYS A 84 -5.03 4.50 19.00
CA LYS A 84 -4.01 4.45 20.05
C LYS A 84 -3.21 5.74 20.14
N PRO A 85 -2.67 6.09 21.32
CA PRO A 85 -1.91 7.33 21.49
C PRO A 85 -0.68 7.49 20.59
N ASN A 86 -0.03 6.40 20.21
CA ASN A 86 1.13 6.40 19.31
C ASN A 86 0.76 6.60 17.83
N GLU A 87 -0.52 6.72 17.49
CA GLU A 87 -1.01 6.87 16.11
C GLU A 87 -1.41 8.31 15.76
N ILE A 88 -1.43 9.19 16.75
CA ILE A 88 -1.94 10.56 16.64
C ILE A 88 -0.86 11.58 17.07
N TYR A 89 -0.78 12.66 16.32
CA TYR A 89 0.18 13.75 16.47
C TYR A 89 -0.56 15.08 16.60
N PRO A 90 0.04 16.11 17.23
CA PRO A 90 -0.49 17.47 17.11
C PRO A 90 -0.67 17.86 15.64
N GLU A 91 -1.72 18.62 15.33
CA GLU A 91 -1.91 19.12 13.96
C GLU A 91 -0.80 20.13 13.62
N MET A 92 0.02 19.80 12.62
CA MET A 92 1.16 20.61 12.17
C MET A 92 1.02 21.02 10.69
N ASN A 93 0.07 20.44 9.97
CA ASN A 93 -0.06 20.60 8.51
C ASN A 93 -0.09 22.07 8.07
N GLY A 94 -0.99 22.89 8.63
CA GLY A 94 -1.17 24.29 8.20
C GLY A 94 0.08 25.16 8.38
N GLU A 95 0.73 25.08 9.55
CA GLU A 95 1.98 25.80 9.84
C GLU A 95 3.08 25.40 8.84
N ARG A 96 3.23 24.11 8.59
CA ARG A 96 4.32 23.55 7.77
C ARG A 96 4.10 23.84 6.29
N VAL A 97 2.85 23.85 5.84
CA VAL A 97 2.47 24.32 4.50
C VAL A 97 2.81 25.80 4.33
N ALA A 98 2.47 26.65 5.30
CA ALA A 98 2.79 28.08 5.23
C ALA A 98 4.30 28.32 5.07
N MET A 99 5.13 27.60 5.83
CA MET A 99 6.59 27.67 5.70
C MET A 99 7.10 27.23 4.32
N LEU A 100 6.48 26.22 3.71
CA LEU A 100 6.86 25.76 2.36
C LEU A 100 6.44 26.78 1.29
N ARG A 101 5.25 27.37 1.41
CA ARG A 101 4.77 28.41 0.50
C ARG A 101 5.63 29.68 0.60
N GLU A 102 6.02 30.08 1.81
CA GLU A 102 6.95 31.20 2.02
C GLU A 102 8.31 30.95 1.36
N ARG A 103 8.87 29.74 1.51
CA ARG A 103 10.20 29.41 0.98
C ARG A 103 10.23 29.23 -0.55
N PHE A 104 9.24 28.55 -1.13
CA PHE A 104 9.27 28.14 -2.54
C PHE A 104 8.39 29.01 -3.45
N GLY A 105 7.52 29.85 -2.89
CA GLY A 105 6.73 30.84 -3.62
C GLY A 105 5.94 30.24 -4.80
N GLU A 106 6.06 30.88 -5.96
CA GLU A 106 5.34 30.53 -7.20
C GLU A 106 5.55 29.08 -7.67
N ARG A 107 6.70 28.45 -7.34
CA ARG A 107 7.00 27.06 -7.74
C ARG A 107 6.00 26.05 -7.16
N VAL A 108 5.35 26.39 -6.05
CA VAL A 108 4.36 25.55 -5.37
C VAL A 108 3.01 26.25 -5.19
N ALA A 109 2.79 27.42 -5.78
CA ALA A 109 1.57 28.20 -5.58
C ALA A 109 0.31 27.42 -5.97
N SER A 110 0.35 26.73 -7.11
CA SER A 110 -0.77 25.92 -7.62
C SER A 110 -0.90 24.53 -6.98
N TRP A 111 -0.03 24.19 -6.03
CA TRP A 111 -0.07 22.89 -5.38
C TRP A 111 -1.13 22.86 -4.30
N HIS A 112 -1.80 21.73 -4.18
CA HIS A 112 -2.71 21.48 -3.08
C HIS A 112 -1.91 21.32 -1.78
N ASP A 113 -2.44 21.80 -0.65
CA ASP A 113 -1.75 21.75 0.65
C ASP A 113 -1.30 20.32 1.00
N PHE A 114 -2.14 19.34 0.70
CA PHE A 114 -1.82 17.94 0.96
C PHE A 114 -0.63 17.40 0.15
N GLU A 115 -0.34 17.97 -1.02
CA GLU A 115 0.87 17.64 -1.79
C GLU A 115 2.13 18.04 -1.02
N LEU A 116 2.10 19.22 -0.39
CA LEU A 116 3.19 19.72 0.44
C LEU A 116 3.30 18.94 1.76
N VAL A 117 2.17 18.62 2.39
CA VAL A 117 2.12 17.80 3.61
C VAL A 117 2.76 16.42 3.40
N LYS A 118 2.64 15.81 2.21
CA LYS A 118 3.30 14.53 1.90
C LYS A 118 4.83 14.61 2.05
N PHE A 119 5.47 15.70 1.60
CA PHE A 119 6.91 15.92 1.81
C PHE A 119 7.23 16.08 3.30
N CYS A 120 6.39 16.80 4.05
CA CYS A 120 6.54 16.94 5.50
C CYS A 120 6.49 15.58 6.20
N ILE A 121 5.47 14.76 5.90
CA ILE A 121 5.32 13.42 6.50
C ILE A 121 6.51 12.53 6.15
N ALA A 122 6.98 12.54 4.90
CA ALA A 122 8.10 11.71 4.43
C ALA A 122 9.43 12.02 5.14
N ARG A 123 9.56 13.21 5.73
CA ARG A 123 10.73 13.63 6.52
C ARG A 123 10.38 13.92 7.97
N ARG A 124 9.28 13.34 8.47
CA ARG A 124 8.84 13.42 9.88
C ARG A 124 8.74 14.86 10.40
N PHE A 125 8.39 15.80 9.52
CA PHE A 125 8.29 17.23 9.77
C PHE A 125 9.64 17.90 10.16
N GLU A 126 10.78 17.24 9.91
CA GLU A 126 12.11 17.84 10.02
C GLU A 126 12.36 18.79 8.85
N MET A 127 12.01 20.07 9.03
CA MET A 127 11.90 21.02 7.92
C MET A 127 13.15 21.16 7.05
N ASP A 128 14.37 21.09 7.61
CA ASP A 128 15.59 21.16 6.80
C ASP A 128 15.67 20.03 5.77
N LYS A 129 15.28 18.81 6.16
CA LYS A 129 15.20 17.65 5.25
C LYS A 129 14.02 17.75 4.28
N VAL A 130 12.90 18.34 4.72
CA VAL A 130 11.74 18.60 3.84
C VAL A 130 12.14 19.55 2.72
N TYR A 131 12.84 20.63 3.05
CA TYR A 131 13.32 21.62 2.09
C TYR A 131 14.28 21.01 1.08
N GLU A 132 15.24 20.21 1.54
CA GLU A 132 16.17 19.50 0.66
C GLU A 132 15.43 18.56 -0.31
N MET A 133 14.47 17.77 0.19
CA MET A 133 13.71 16.84 -0.64
C MET A 133 12.86 17.57 -1.68
N LEU A 134 12.14 18.63 -1.27
CA LEU A 134 11.27 19.37 -2.18
C LEU A 134 12.07 20.12 -3.25
N GLU A 135 13.23 20.69 -2.92
CA GLU A 135 14.12 21.32 -3.91
C GLU A 135 14.59 20.32 -4.97
N LYS A 136 15.06 19.14 -4.54
CA LYS A 136 15.46 18.05 -5.47
C LYS A 136 14.32 17.64 -6.37
N HIS A 137 13.12 17.51 -5.82
CA HIS A 137 11.93 17.16 -6.59
C HIS A 137 11.54 18.24 -7.60
N LEU A 138 11.57 19.52 -7.23
CA LEU A 138 11.27 20.61 -8.17
C LEU A 138 12.29 20.64 -9.32
N HIS A 139 13.59 20.46 -9.02
CA HIS A 139 14.61 20.31 -10.06
C HIS A 139 14.37 19.08 -10.95
N TRP A 140 13.96 17.95 -10.37
CA TRP A 140 13.57 16.78 -11.15
C TRP A 140 12.37 17.08 -12.06
N ARG A 141 11.34 17.79 -11.59
CA ARG A 141 10.19 18.17 -12.43
C ARG A 141 10.58 19.07 -13.60
N GLU A 142 11.51 19.99 -13.40
CA GLU A 142 12.02 20.90 -14.45
C GLU A 142 12.73 20.12 -15.57
N ASN A 143 13.55 19.13 -15.20
CA ASN A 143 14.31 18.34 -16.18
C ASN A 143 13.52 17.16 -16.76
N PHE A 144 12.86 16.39 -15.90
CA PHE A 144 12.12 15.18 -16.28
C PHE A 144 10.76 15.52 -16.87
N GLN A 145 10.10 16.62 -16.48
CA GLN A 145 8.80 17.02 -17.04
C GLN A 145 7.79 15.85 -17.09
N PRO A 146 7.45 15.25 -15.94
CA PRO A 146 6.49 14.14 -15.91
C PRO A 146 5.11 14.64 -16.37
N SER A 147 4.39 13.80 -17.12
CA SER A 147 3.07 14.15 -17.66
C SER A 147 2.12 12.98 -17.54
N ALA A 148 0.87 13.27 -17.15
CA ALA A 148 -0.23 12.30 -17.17
C ALA A 148 -0.77 12.00 -18.58
N GLU A 149 -0.33 12.79 -19.57
CA GLU A 149 -0.82 12.79 -20.95
C GLU A 149 0.23 12.29 -21.94
N GLU A 150 1.33 11.73 -21.46
CA GLU A 150 2.40 11.22 -22.33
C GLU A 150 1.94 10.00 -23.14
N TYR A 151 2.35 9.91 -24.39
CA TYR A 151 2.01 8.78 -25.24
C TYR A 151 2.93 7.58 -25.00
N PHE A 152 2.32 6.40 -24.90
CA PHE A 152 3.01 5.12 -24.95
C PHE A 152 2.34 4.22 -26.00
N PRO A 153 3.10 3.39 -26.72
CA PRO A 153 2.52 2.51 -27.74
C PRO A 153 1.53 1.53 -27.11
N GLN A 154 0.42 1.26 -27.80
CA GLN A 154 -0.63 0.33 -27.35
C GLN A 154 -0.07 -1.05 -26.98
N THR A 155 0.99 -1.52 -27.66
CA THR A 155 1.64 -2.78 -27.35
C THR A 155 2.16 -2.86 -25.91
N MET A 156 2.48 -1.72 -25.28
CA MET A 156 2.97 -1.67 -23.90
C MET A 156 1.87 -2.08 -22.92
N ARG A 157 0.62 -1.70 -23.19
CA ARG A 157 -0.56 -2.18 -22.45
C ARG A 157 -0.82 -3.67 -22.71
N ASP A 158 -0.66 -4.13 -23.94
CA ASP A 158 -0.89 -5.53 -24.27
C ASP A 158 0.15 -6.43 -23.59
N ASP A 159 1.39 -5.95 -23.47
CA ASP A 159 2.48 -6.66 -22.77
C ASP A 159 2.36 -6.55 -21.24
N TYR A 160 1.98 -5.38 -20.71
CA TYR A 160 1.85 -5.09 -19.27
C TYR A 160 0.62 -4.20 -19.04
N PRO A 161 -0.57 -4.79 -18.84
CA PRO A 161 -1.77 -4.01 -18.58
C PRO A 161 -1.74 -3.51 -17.14
N CYS A 162 -2.03 -2.22 -16.97
CA CYS A 162 -2.14 -1.59 -15.66
C CYS A 162 -3.05 -0.37 -15.71
N GLY A 163 -3.53 0.07 -14.54
CA GLY A 163 -4.32 1.29 -14.47
C GLY A 163 -5.14 1.44 -13.20
N TYR A 164 -5.68 2.65 -13.02
CA TYR A 164 -6.63 2.95 -11.96
C TYR A 164 -8.02 2.41 -12.29
N THR A 165 -8.64 1.80 -11.30
CA THR A 165 -10.02 1.27 -11.39
C THR A 165 -11.10 2.35 -11.32
N GLY A 166 -10.73 3.58 -10.94
CA GLY A 166 -11.70 4.65 -10.65
C GLY A 166 -12.45 4.48 -9.32
N THR A 167 -12.04 3.53 -8.47
CA THR A 167 -12.63 3.29 -7.15
C THR A 167 -11.57 3.32 -6.04
N THR A 168 -12.01 3.16 -4.79
CA THR A 168 -11.17 3.17 -3.59
C THR A 168 -11.31 1.91 -2.74
N ASP A 169 -10.30 1.65 -1.91
CA ASP A 169 -10.44 0.77 -0.75
C ASP A 169 -11.14 1.52 0.40
N TYR A 170 -11.45 0.82 1.51
CA TYR A 170 -12.13 1.43 2.66
C TYR A 170 -11.34 2.54 3.37
N ASP A 171 -10.03 2.64 3.12
CA ASP A 171 -9.17 3.69 3.66
C ASP A 171 -9.05 4.90 2.71
N GLU A 172 -9.88 4.94 1.65
CA GLU A 172 -9.87 5.94 0.59
C GLU A 172 -8.55 5.98 -0.21
N ASN A 173 -7.89 4.83 -0.33
CA ASN A 173 -6.78 4.67 -1.27
C ASN A 173 -7.33 4.34 -2.65
N LEU A 174 -6.91 5.10 -3.68
CA LEU A 174 -7.24 4.80 -5.07
C LEU A 174 -6.72 3.40 -5.44
N ILE A 175 -7.53 2.55 -6.05
CA ILE A 175 -7.08 1.21 -6.43
C ILE A 175 -6.39 1.26 -7.80
N TYR A 176 -5.15 0.78 -7.86
CA TYR A 176 -4.33 0.64 -9.07
C TYR A 176 -3.95 -0.82 -9.28
N CYS A 177 -4.19 -1.35 -10.49
CA CYS A 177 -3.90 -2.75 -10.81
C CYS A 177 -2.73 -2.85 -11.77
N GLU A 178 -1.92 -3.89 -11.62
CA GLU A 178 -0.76 -4.18 -12.45
C GLU A 178 -0.64 -5.67 -12.74
N ARG A 179 -0.39 -6.05 -14.00
CA ARG A 179 -0.14 -7.45 -14.37
C ARG A 179 1.17 -7.57 -15.18
N PRO A 180 2.35 -7.58 -14.52
CA PRO A 180 3.65 -7.55 -15.19
C PRO A 180 3.93 -8.61 -16.25
N SER A 181 3.34 -9.80 -16.11
CA SER A 181 3.48 -10.89 -17.09
C SER A 181 2.32 -10.94 -18.09
N ASN A 182 1.27 -10.15 -17.83
CA ASN A 182 -0.07 -10.29 -18.38
C ASN A 182 -0.53 -11.75 -18.48
N GLY A 183 -0.39 -12.51 -17.38
CA GLY A 183 -0.76 -13.93 -17.36
C GLY A 183 0.08 -14.81 -18.29
N GLY A 184 1.30 -14.39 -18.64
CA GLY A 184 2.24 -15.12 -19.50
C GLY A 184 2.31 -14.61 -20.95
N HIS A 185 1.59 -13.55 -21.31
CA HIS A 185 1.64 -12.96 -22.65
C HIS A 185 3.00 -12.32 -22.96
N CYS A 186 3.59 -11.61 -21.99
CA CYS A 186 4.91 -11.03 -22.11
C CYS A 186 5.71 -11.31 -20.84
N HIS A 187 6.91 -11.89 -20.99
CA HIS A 187 7.77 -12.10 -19.83
C HIS A 187 8.33 -10.75 -19.35
N PRO A 188 8.41 -10.46 -18.03
CA PRO A 188 8.91 -9.17 -17.54
C PRO A 188 10.27 -8.74 -18.10
N SER A 189 11.20 -9.69 -18.30
CA SER A 189 12.50 -9.40 -18.94
C SER A 189 12.37 -8.96 -20.40
N GLU A 190 11.41 -9.51 -21.13
CA GLU A 190 11.12 -9.16 -22.52
C GLU A 190 10.49 -7.76 -22.60
N PHE A 191 9.59 -7.44 -21.67
CA PHE A 191 9.04 -6.10 -21.51
C PHE A 191 10.15 -5.05 -21.31
N VAL A 192 11.08 -5.32 -20.39
CA VAL A 192 12.23 -4.44 -20.14
C VAL A 192 13.11 -4.28 -21.37
N ARG A 193 13.34 -5.35 -22.13
CA ARG A 193 14.14 -5.30 -23.37
C ARG A 193 13.44 -4.48 -24.46
N LYS A 194 12.13 -4.63 -24.62
CA LYS A 194 11.33 -3.99 -25.68
C LYS A 194 11.19 -2.49 -25.46
N TYR A 195 10.95 -2.06 -24.22
CA TYR A 195 10.66 -0.66 -23.91
C TYR A 195 11.85 0.10 -23.33
N THR A 196 12.85 -0.59 -22.76
CA THR A 196 14.00 -0.01 -22.04
C THR A 196 13.62 0.64 -20.71
N LEU A 197 14.56 0.68 -19.76
CA LEU A 197 14.32 1.27 -18.44
C LEU A 197 13.93 2.76 -18.49
N PRO A 198 14.54 3.63 -19.33
CA PRO A 198 14.13 5.03 -19.42
C PRO A 198 12.65 5.24 -19.80
N VAL A 199 12.14 4.51 -20.80
CA VAL A 199 10.73 4.60 -21.20
C VAL A 199 9.83 4.05 -20.09
N ILE A 200 10.24 2.96 -19.43
CA ILE A 200 9.50 2.40 -18.29
C ILE A 200 9.42 3.39 -17.13
N GLY A 201 10.51 4.12 -16.85
CA GLY A 201 10.52 5.18 -15.84
C GLY A 201 9.55 6.32 -16.18
N ARG A 202 9.48 6.73 -17.46
CA ARG A 202 8.51 7.72 -17.95
C ARG A 202 7.07 7.21 -17.85
N TRP A 203 6.83 5.98 -18.27
CA TRP A 203 5.52 5.32 -18.19
C TRP A 203 5.03 5.21 -16.75
N HIS A 204 5.90 4.80 -15.83
CA HIS A 204 5.56 4.74 -14.43
C HIS A 204 5.27 6.14 -13.84
N ALA A 205 6.10 7.14 -14.14
CA ALA A 205 5.86 8.52 -13.73
C ALA A 205 4.54 9.07 -14.29
N CYS A 206 4.16 8.70 -15.52
CA CYS A 206 2.86 9.04 -16.09
C CYS A 206 1.71 8.44 -15.27
N GLY A 207 1.82 7.18 -14.84
CA GLY A 207 0.87 6.55 -13.92
C GLY A 207 0.76 7.30 -12.58
N MET A 208 1.89 7.78 -12.05
CA MET A 208 1.91 8.58 -10.82
C MET A 208 1.23 9.95 -10.98
N GLU A 209 1.47 10.65 -12.10
CA GLU A 209 0.79 11.93 -12.39
C GLU A 209 -0.72 11.74 -12.64
N ILE A 210 -1.16 10.63 -13.26
CA ILE A 210 -2.60 10.29 -13.35
C ILE A 210 -3.19 10.12 -11.94
N GLY A 211 -2.50 9.41 -11.05
CA GLY A 211 -2.92 9.25 -9.66
C GLY A 211 -3.07 10.60 -8.95
N LYS A 212 -2.09 11.48 -9.12
CA LYS A 212 -2.10 12.85 -8.58
C LYS A 212 -3.30 13.66 -9.10
N LEU A 213 -3.61 13.59 -10.39
CA LEU A 213 -4.81 14.25 -10.95
C LEU A 213 -6.10 13.69 -10.34
N ARG A 214 -6.20 12.37 -10.15
CA ARG A 214 -7.35 11.74 -9.49
C ARG A 214 -7.48 12.17 -8.03
N MET A 215 -6.38 12.24 -7.27
CA MET A 215 -6.40 12.75 -5.89
C MET A 215 -6.88 14.21 -5.85
N ARG A 216 -6.35 15.07 -6.73
CA ARG A 216 -6.79 16.48 -6.88
C ARG A 216 -8.28 16.59 -7.21
N ALA A 217 -8.80 15.73 -8.09
CA ALA A 217 -10.22 15.72 -8.45
C ALA A 217 -11.15 15.38 -7.26
N THR A 218 -10.62 14.75 -6.22
CA THR A 218 -11.33 14.47 -4.96
C THR A 218 -11.02 15.48 -3.85
N ASP A 219 -10.36 16.60 -4.17
CA ASP A 219 -9.84 17.55 -3.17
C ASP A 219 -8.99 16.87 -2.09
N TYR A 220 -8.18 15.88 -2.51
CA TYR A 220 -7.40 15.02 -1.61
C TYR A 220 -8.23 14.32 -0.52
N HIS A 221 -9.51 14.06 -0.75
CA HIS A 221 -10.24 13.06 0.02
C HIS A 221 -9.52 11.71 -0.10
N CYS A 222 -9.22 11.30 -1.35
CA CYS A 222 -8.28 10.23 -1.65
C CYS A 222 -6.85 10.76 -1.59
N LYS A 223 -6.02 10.16 -0.75
CA LYS A 223 -4.66 10.67 -0.48
C LYS A 223 -3.56 9.79 -1.03
N ARG A 224 -3.86 8.53 -1.33
CA ARG A 224 -2.87 7.46 -1.54
C ARG A 224 -3.41 6.40 -2.50
N VAL A 225 -2.56 5.43 -2.82
CA VAL A 225 -2.86 4.35 -3.77
C VAL A 225 -2.74 2.98 -3.10
N CYS A 226 -3.71 2.10 -3.36
CA CYS A 226 -3.69 0.68 -3.08
C CYS A 226 -3.30 -0.04 -4.38
N TYR A 227 -2.10 -0.60 -4.42
CA TYR A 227 -1.60 -1.34 -5.58
C TYR A 227 -1.98 -2.81 -5.48
N ILE A 228 -2.48 -3.38 -6.57
CA ILE A 228 -2.77 -4.81 -6.70
C ILE A 228 -1.94 -5.35 -7.86
N VAL A 229 -0.91 -6.13 -7.54
CA VAL A 229 0.07 -6.64 -8.49
C VAL A 229 -0.10 -8.14 -8.67
N ASP A 230 -0.42 -8.57 -9.89
CA ASP A 230 -0.56 -9.97 -10.28
C ASP A 230 0.77 -10.56 -10.75
N LEU A 231 1.34 -11.46 -9.96
CA LEU A 231 2.59 -12.15 -10.30
C LEU A 231 2.38 -13.53 -10.95
N LEU A 232 1.15 -13.85 -11.38
CA LEU A 232 0.89 -15.09 -12.11
C LEU A 232 1.84 -15.20 -13.31
N ASN A 233 2.47 -16.35 -13.51
CA ASN A 233 3.44 -16.59 -14.60
C ASN A 233 4.71 -15.72 -14.60
N VAL A 234 4.98 -15.00 -13.50
CA VAL A 234 6.34 -14.53 -13.20
C VAL A 234 7.08 -15.71 -12.57
N ASN A 235 8.14 -16.22 -13.19
CA ASN A 235 8.75 -17.50 -12.77
C ASN A 235 10.24 -17.40 -12.41
N SER A 236 10.85 -16.22 -12.56
CA SER A 236 12.25 -15.98 -12.25
C SER A 236 12.46 -14.52 -11.82
N MET A 237 13.59 -14.23 -11.18
CA MET A 237 14.04 -12.86 -10.90
C MET A 237 15.35 -12.64 -11.63
N THR A 238 15.30 -11.91 -12.73
CA THR A 238 16.45 -11.69 -13.63
C THR A 238 17.01 -10.28 -13.46
N ARG A 239 18.23 -10.03 -13.96
CA ARG A 239 18.84 -8.69 -13.91
C ARG A 239 17.95 -7.59 -14.53
N PRO A 240 17.29 -7.79 -15.69
CA PRO A 240 16.32 -6.83 -16.20
C PRO A 240 15.18 -6.51 -15.23
N MET A 241 14.70 -7.50 -14.48
CA MET A 241 13.61 -7.30 -13.51
C MET A 241 14.07 -6.55 -12.25
N ILE A 242 15.31 -6.77 -11.82
CA ILE A 242 15.92 -5.97 -10.75
C ILE A 242 16.04 -4.51 -11.20
N GLY A 243 16.53 -4.27 -12.42
CA GLY A 243 16.59 -2.93 -13.00
C GLY A 243 15.21 -2.26 -13.15
N PHE A 244 14.19 -3.04 -13.49
CA PHE A 244 12.80 -2.58 -13.50
C PHE A 244 12.35 -2.11 -12.10
N ALA A 245 12.48 -2.97 -11.09
CA ALA A 245 12.05 -2.66 -9.72
C ALA A 245 12.81 -1.43 -9.17
N GLN A 246 14.11 -1.35 -9.41
CA GLN A 246 14.93 -0.20 -9.04
C GLN A 246 14.50 1.08 -9.74
N THR A 247 14.18 1.01 -11.03
CA THR A 247 13.68 2.16 -11.80
C THR A 247 12.41 2.72 -11.18
N LEU A 248 11.45 1.84 -10.85
CA LEU A 248 10.20 2.27 -10.23
C LEU A 248 10.45 2.89 -8.85
N ALA A 249 11.19 2.18 -8.00
CA ALA A 249 11.50 2.62 -6.64
C ALA A 249 12.21 3.99 -6.63
N THR A 250 13.15 4.22 -7.56
CA THR A 250 13.87 5.49 -7.68
C THR A 250 12.92 6.63 -8.03
N VAL A 251 12.01 6.42 -8.99
CA VAL A 251 11.01 7.44 -9.36
C VAL A 251 10.09 7.73 -8.17
N GLU A 252 9.56 6.71 -7.49
CA GLU A 252 8.61 6.89 -6.40
C GLU A 252 9.20 7.54 -5.14
N GLN A 253 10.35 7.04 -4.65
CA GLN A 253 10.90 7.46 -3.36
C GLN A 253 11.36 8.91 -3.34
N ASP A 254 11.92 9.38 -4.45
CA ASP A 254 12.47 10.73 -4.54
C ASP A 254 11.39 11.76 -4.89
N ASN A 255 10.37 11.37 -5.66
CA ASN A 255 9.46 12.32 -6.31
C ASN A 255 7.98 12.20 -5.93
N TYR A 256 7.57 11.08 -5.34
CA TYR A 256 6.18 10.84 -4.96
C TYR A 256 6.08 10.37 -3.50
N PRO A 257 6.57 11.18 -2.54
CA PRO A 257 6.53 10.83 -1.13
C PRO A 257 5.10 10.52 -0.70
N GLU A 258 4.94 9.55 0.21
CA GLU A 258 3.64 9.24 0.81
C GLU A 258 2.53 8.93 -0.20
N ASN A 259 2.88 8.40 -1.39
CA ASN A 259 1.88 7.97 -2.36
C ASN A 259 1.29 6.59 -2.03
N LEU A 260 2.13 5.67 -1.55
CA LEU A 260 1.71 4.31 -1.27
C LEU A 260 0.86 4.21 0.01
N GLY A 261 -0.36 3.70 -0.14
CA GLY A 261 -1.25 3.31 0.94
C GLY A 261 -1.07 1.85 1.34
N ARG A 262 -1.19 0.95 0.37
CA ARG A 262 -1.19 -0.50 0.54
C ARG A 262 -0.71 -1.19 -0.73
N VAL A 263 -0.08 -2.36 -0.61
CA VAL A 263 0.19 -3.24 -1.75
C VAL A 263 -0.38 -4.62 -1.47
N PHE A 264 -1.03 -5.21 -2.48
CA PHE A 264 -1.36 -6.62 -2.57
C PHE A 264 -0.54 -7.26 -3.68
N ILE A 265 0.26 -8.27 -3.33
CA ILE A 265 0.94 -9.13 -4.28
C ILE A 265 0.15 -10.42 -4.40
N VAL A 266 -0.58 -10.61 -5.50
CA VAL A 266 -1.47 -11.75 -5.70
C VAL A 266 -0.84 -12.78 -6.65
N ASN A 267 -1.33 -14.02 -6.57
CA ASN A 267 -0.79 -15.15 -7.31
C ASN A 267 0.73 -15.28 -7.15
N CYS A 268 1.22 -14.93 -5.96
CA CYS A 268 2.64 -14.86 -5.66
C CYS A 268 3.27 -16.27 -5.75
N PRO A 269 4.23 -16.50 -6.67
CA PRO A 269 4.85 -17.80 -6.83
C PRO A 269 5.75 -18.12 -5.64
N THR A 270 5.91 -19.41 -5.32
CA THR A 270 6.68 -19.86 -4.14
C THR A 270 8.16 -19.47 -4.18
N PHE A 271 8.75 -19.24 -5.35
CA PHE A 271 10.12 -18.74 -5.44
C PHE A 271 10.23 -17.25 -5.02
N PHE A 272 9.13 -16.48 -5.13
CA PHE A 272 9.14 -15.04 -4.90
C PHE A 272 9.50 -14.68 -3.46
N ARG A 273 9.33 -15.61 -2.52
CA ARG A 273 9.82 -15.45 -1.13
C ARG A 273 11.31 -15.11 -1.10
N PHE A 274 12.10 -15.79 -1.93
CA PHE A 274 13.54 -15.56 -2.05
C PHE A 274 13.85 -14.31 -2.86
N ALA A 275 13.10 -14.07 -3.94
CA ALA A 275 13.27 -12.89 -4.78
C ALA A 275 12.93 -11.58 -4.03
N TRP A 276 11.96 -11.62 -3.11
CA TRP A 276 11.59 -10.48 -2.27
C TRP A 276 12.76 -9.98 -1.43
N LYS A 277 13.69 -10.86 -1.01
CA LYS A 277 14.92 -10.44 -0.33
C LYS A 277 15.78 -9.49 -1.18
N LEU A 278 15.74 -9.63 -2.51
CA LEU A 278 16.44 -8.73 -3.44
C LEU A 278 15.69 -7.40 -3.56
N VAL A 279 14.36 -7.48 -3.72
CA VAL A 279 13.51 -6.31 -3.96
C VAL A 279 13.40 -5.41 -2.72
N LYS A 280 13.33 -6.00 -1.51
CA LYS A 280 13.23 -5.25 -0.24
C LYS A 280 14.39 -4.27 -0.03
N ILE A 281 15.56 -4.50 -0.63
CA ILE A 281 16.74 -3.62 -0.47
C ILE A 281 16.48 -2.23 -1.02
N PHE A 282 15.64 -2.13 -2.05
CA PHE A 282 15.27 -0.88 -2.69
C PHE A 282 14.06 -0.22 -2.05
N ILE A 283 13.51 -0.79 -0.99
CA ILE A 283 12.24 -0.39 -0.42
C ILE A 283 12.44 -0.04 1.04
N ASP A 284 12.03 1.16 1.43
CA ASP A 284 12.12 1.56 2.82
C ASP A 284 11.22 0.69 3.73
N GLU A 285 11.60 0.58 5.00
CA GLU A 285 10.92 -0.31 5.95
C GLU A 285 9.43 0.01 6.13
N ARG A 286 9.03 1.28 6.04
CA ARG A 286 7.61 1.69 6.14
C ARG A 286 6.84 1.19 4.92
N THR A 287 7.42 1.23 3.73
CA THR A 287 6.82 0.65 2.53
C THR A 287 6.72 -0.86 2.65
N ASN A 288 7.77 -1.55 3.11
CA ASN A 288 7.75 -3.02 3.28
C ASN A 288 6.59 -3.49 4.18
N LYS A 289 6.27 -2.73 5.24
CA LYS A 289 5.16 -3.04 6.17
C LYS A 289 3.76 -2.86 5.58
N LYS A 290 3.62 -2.28 4.40
CA LYS A 290 2.33 -2.08 3.70
C LYS A 290 2.01 -3.20 2.70
N ILE A 291 2.91 -4.16 2.53
CA ILE A 291 2.83 -5.19 1.49
C ILE A 291 2.17 -6.45 2.04
N ASN A 292 1.15 -6.90 1.33
CA ASN A 292 0.35 -8.07 1.70
C ASN A 292 0.54 -9.13 0.61
N PHE A 293 1.13 -10.26 0.97
CA PHE A 293 1.30 -11.39 0.07
C PHE A 293 0.07 -12.28 0.12
N CYS A 294 -0.61 -12.42 -1.02
CA CYS A 294 -1.74 -13.30 -1.17
C CYS A 294 -1.34 -14.55 -1.95
N ALA A 295 -1.49 -15.71 -1.31
CA ALA A 295 -1.38 -16.99 -2.00
C ALA A 295 -2.44 -17.10 -3.12
N GLN A 296 -2.17 -17.94 -4.11
CA GLN A 296 -3.11 -18.18 -5.21
C GLN A 296 -4.46 -18.66 -4.69
N GLY A 297 -5.54 -18.01 -5.14
CA GLY A 297 -6.91 -18.31 -4.70
C GLY A 297 -7.29 -17.74 -3.33
N LYS A 298 -6.39 -17.04 -2.62
CA LYS A 298 -6.63 -16.47 -1.28
C LYS A 298 -6.80 -14.96 -1.25
N ALA A 299 -6.62 -14.28 -2.38
CA ALA A 299 -6.69 -12.82 -2.45
C ALA A 299 -8.05 -12.27 -2.00
N VAL A 300 -9.18 -12.86 -2.42
CA VAL A 300 -10.53 -12.40 -2.05
C VAL A 300 -10.76 -12.40 -0.54
N GLU A 301 -10.35 -13.48 0.14
CA GLU A 301 -10.52 -13.63 1.60
C GLU A 301 -9.81 -12.50 2.38
N VAL A 302 -8.66 -12.06 1.89
CA VAL A 302 -7.84 -11.00 2.49
C VAL A 302 -8.35 -9.61 2.09
N MET A 303 -8.63 -9.40 0.80
CA MET A 303 -9.00 -8.08 0.26
C MET A 303 -10.35 -7.60 0.76
N LYS A 304 -11.35 -8.48 0.93
CA LYS A 304 -12.69 -8.08 1.40
C LYS A 304 -12.71 -7.44 2.80
N LEU A 305 -11.62 -7.60 3.56
CA LEU A 305 -11.46 -6.97 4.87
C LEU A 305 -11.10 -5.48 4.77
N VAL A 306 -10.63 -5.03 3.60
CA VAL A 306 -10.13 -3.67 3.39
C VAL A 306 -10.71 -2.98 2.16
N MET A 307 -11.46 -3.67 1.31
CA MET A 307 -12.20 -3.07 0.19
C MET A 307 -13.52 -3.82 -0.07
N PRO A 308 -14.52 -3.19 -0.71
CA PRO A 308 -15.76 -3.87 -1.06
C PRO A 308 -15.50 -5.05 -2.00
N GLU A 309 -16.19 -6.17 -1.78
CA GLU A 309 -16.00 -7.39 -2.58
C GLU A 309 -16.31 -7.16 -4.07
N SER A 310 -17.27 -6.28 -4.38
CA SER A 310 -17.61 -5.87 -5.75
C SER A 310 -16.50 -5.10 -6.47
N GLU A 311 -15.51 -4.59 -5.74
CA GLU A 311 -14.38 -3.84 -6.27
C GLU A 311 -13.13 -4.70 -6.47
N ILE A 312 -13.14 -5.94 -5.97
CA ILE A 312 -12.00 -6.86 -6.10
C ILE A 312 -11.82 -7.27 -7.57
N PRO A 313 -10.63 -7.09 -8.16
CA PRO A 313 -10.40 -7.40 -9.57
C PRO A 313 -10.65 -8.88 -9.92
N ASN A 314 -11.14 -9.11 -11.13
CA ASN A 314 -11.41 -10.44 -11.67
C ASN A 314 -10.20 -11.41 -11.61
N PHE A 315 -8.99 -10.93 -11.87
CA PHE A 315 -7.76 -11.74 -11.82
C PHE A 315 -7.35 -12.12 -10.39
N CYS A 316 -7.94 -11.49 -9.38
CA CYS A 316 -7.82 -11.88 -7.97
C CYS A 316 -8.87 -12.92 -7.53
N GLY A 317 -9.82 -13.27 -8.40
CA GLY A 317 -10.99 -14.10 -8.10
C GLY A 317 -12.26 -13.32 -7.72
N GLY A 318 -12.23 -11.98 -7.79
CA GLY A 318 -13.42 -11.13 -7.63
C GLY A 318 -14.23 -11.00 -8.93
N THR A 319 -15.14 -10.02 -8.98
CA THR A 319 -16.03 -9.80 -10.13
C THR A 319 -15.75 -8.48 -10.87
N SER A 320 -14.87 -7.61 -10.36
CA SER A 320 -14.63 -6.29 -10.94
C SER A 320 -13.76 -6.33 -12.20
N ASN A 321 -14.26 -5.72 -13.28
CA ASN A 321 -13.51 -5.45 -14.51
C ASN A 321 -13.09 -3.98 -14.65
N LYS A 322 -13.39 -3.13 -13.67
CA LYS A 322 -13.17 -1.68 -13.72
C LYS A 322 -11.73 -1.29 -14.04
N TRP A 323 -10.75 -2.11 -13.63
CA TRP A 323 -9.33 -1.88 -13.91
C TRP A 323 -9.01 -1.86 -15.42
N MET A 324 -9.80 -2.55 -16.24
CA MET A 324 -9.73 -2.49 -17.70
C MET A 324 -10.78 -1.55 -18.30
N GLU A 325 -11.95 -1.39 -17.70
CA GLU A 325 -13.02 -0.54 -18.27
C GLU A 325 -12.72 0.96 -18.17
N THR A 326 -12.10 1.42 -17.07
CA THR A 326 -11.97 2.85 -16.75
C THR A 326 -11.04 3.63 -17.70
N ALA A 327 -10.03 2.98 -18.27
CA ALA A 327 -9.10 3.59 -19.23
C ALA A 327 -8.55 2.58 -20.25
N GLY A 328 -9.22 1.43 -20.41
CA GLY A 328 -8.65 0.29 -21.11
C GLY A 328 -7.55 -0.45 -20.33
N GLY A 329 -7.04 0.08 -19.22
CA GLY A 329 -5.72 -0.36 -18.72
C GLY A 329 -4.57 0.28 -19.52
N ILE A 330 -4.81 1.47 -20.08
CA ILE A 330 -3.80 2.34 -20.69
C ILE A 330 -3.32 3.33 -19.64
N ILE A 331 -2.02 3.64 -19.69
CA ILE A 331 -1.42 4.79 -19.02
C ILE A 331 -1.08 5.84 -20.08
N GLY A 332 -1.42 7.08 -19.80
CA GLY A 332 -1.12 8.21 -20.66
C GLY A 332 -2.12 8.41 -21.79
N SER A 333 -1.66 9.03 -22.87
CA SER A 333 -2.51 9.37 -24.02
C SER A 333 -2.42 8.34 -25.13
N THR A 334 -3.49 8.26 -25.93
CA THR A 334 -3.53 7.49 -27.18
C THR A 334 -3.05 8.27 -28.39
N ASP A 335 -2.75 9.57 -28.23
CA ASP A 335 -2.27 10.47 -29.29
C ASP A 335 -0.74 10.40 -29.43
N PRO A 336 -0.19 9.84 -30.52
CA PRO A 336 1.26 9.76 -30.74
C PRO A 336 1.97 11.12 -30.74
N ALA A 337 1.26 12.22 -31.00
CA ALA A 337 1.84 13.56 -30.95
C ALA A 337 2.29 13.98 -29.54
N LYS A 338 1.82 13.28 -28.50
CA LYS A 338 2.22 13.49 -27.10
C LYS A 338 3.39 12.60 -26.65
N ALA A 339 4.09 11.96 -27.58
CA ALA A 339 5.31 11.22 -27.26
C ALA A 339 6.37 12.19 -26.71
N TRP A 340 7.13 11.74 -25.72
CA TRP A 340 8.24 12.53 -25.19
C TRP A 340 9.34 12.71 -26.25
N CYS A 341 9.69 13.96 -26.53
CA CYS A 341 10.69 14.35 -27.53
C CYS A 341 11.93 15.04 -26.94
N GLY A 342 12.06 15.12 -25.60
CA GLY A 342 13.18 15.79 -24.95
C GLY A 342 14.48 14.96 -24.97
N GLU A 343 15.61 15.63 -24.76
CA GLU A 343 16.93 14.98 -24.69
C GLU A 343 16.99 13.96 -23.53
N GLY A 344 17.68 12.85 -23.77
CA GLY A 344 17.55 11.61 -22.98
C GLY A 344 17.83 11.79 -21.49
N TYR A 345 16.81 11.55 -20.66
CA TYR A 345 16.99 11.38 -19.22
C TYR A 345 17.63 10.01 -18.95
N SER A 346 18.88 9.99 -18.50
CA SER A 346 19.54 8.78 -18.03
C SER A 346 19.06 8.45 -16.61
N LEU A 347 18.33 7.36 -16.44
CA LEU A 347 18.12 6.79 -15.11
C LEU A 347 19.48 6.36 -14.52
N PRO A 348 19.69 6.52 -13.20
CA PRO A 348 20.84 5.92 -12.53
C PRO A 348 20.84 4.40 -12.78
N ASN A 349 21.87 3.88 -13.44
CA ASN A 349 22.06 2.43 -13.60
C ASN A 349 22.90 1.89 -12.45
N MET A 350 22.48 0.76 -11.87
CA MET A 350 23.31 0.02 -10.91
C MET A 350 24.54 -0.56 -11.61
N THR A 351 25.70 -0.28 -11.06
CA THR A 351 26.98 -0.84 -11.48
C THR A 351 27.05 -2.34 -11.19
N ASP A 352 27.87 -3.07 -11.96
CA ASP A 352 28.11 -4.50 -11.68
C ASP A 352 28.63 -4.75 -10.26
N GLU A 353 29.34 -3.78 -9.69
CA GLU A 353 29.87 -3.87 -8.33
C GLU A 353 28.79 -3.69 -7.26
N GLU A 354 27.84 -2.77 -7.45
CA GLU A 354 26.66 -2.65 -6.58
C GLU A 354 25.80 -3.93 -6.62
N LEU A 355 25.67 -4.56 -7.79
CA LEU A 355 24.96 -5.83 -7.94
C LEU A 355 25.65 -6.98 -7.19
N LYS A 356 26.98 -7.10 -7.32
CA LYS A 356 27.77 -8.12 -6.60
C LYS A 356 27.77 -7.88 -5.10
N GLU A 357 27.82 -6.64 -4.67
CA GLU A 357 27.79 -6.27 -3.25
C GLU A 357 26.45 -6.63 -2.61
N MET A 358 25.34 -6.38 -3.30
CA MET A 358 24.04 -6.88 -2.85
C MET A 358 24.00 -8.40 -2.75
N GLN A 359 24.46 -9.10 -3.78
CA GLN A 359 24.50 -10.58 -3.79
C GLN A 359 25.31 -11.13 -2.61
N ARG A 360 26.38 -10.46 -2.19
CA ARG A 360 27.15 -10.79 -0.98
C ARG A 360 26.34 -10.55 0.30
N LYS A 361 25.69 -9.39 0.45
CA LYS A 361 24.86 -9.08 1.63
C LYS A 361 23.74 -10.09 1.85
N LEU A 362 23.17 -10.63 0.76
CA LEU A 362 22.13 -11.66 0.80
C LEU A 362 22.64 -13.04 1.22
N ALA A 363 23.93 -13.32 0.98
CA ALA A 363 24.58 -14.55 1.43
C ALA A 363 24.95 -14.49 2.92
N ASP A 364 25.19 -13.29 3.46
CA ASP A 364 25.55 -13.06 4.86
C ASP A 364 24.33 -12.88 5.80
N GLU A 365 23.15 -12.52 5.30
CA GLU A 365 21.90 -12.48 6.08
C GLU A 365 21.43 -13.90 6.45
N ASN A 366 22.00 -14.44 7.52
CA ASN A 366 21.51 -15.63 8.23
C ASN A 366 20.29 -15.25 9.10
N GLU A 367 19.22 -14.78 8.46
CA GLU A 367 17.92 -14.56 9.11
C GLU A 367 16.93 -15.67 8.78
N SER A 368 16.24 -16.10 9.83
CA SER A 368 15.13 -17.06 9.89
C SER A 368 14.18 -16.97 8.69
N PRO A 369 13.57 -18.10 8.26
CA PRO A 369 12.53 -18.08 7.23
C PRO A 369 11.49 -16.99 7.51
N ILE A 370 10.98 -16.42 6.43
CA ILE A 370 9.83 -15.50 6.40
C ILE A 370 8.67 -16.21 7.10
N GLU A 371 8.54 -16.02 8.42
CA GLU A 371 7.36 -16.41 9.18
C GLU A 371 6.25 -15.42 8.83
N SER A 372 5.43 -15.84 7.86
CA SER A 372 4.08 -15.38 7.50
C SER A 372 3.95 -15.10 6.01
N PHE A 373 3.82 -16.19 5.26
CA PHE A 373 2.78 -16.18 4.24
C PHE A 373 1.51 -16.36 5.06
N CYS A 374 0.65 -15.35 5.10
CA CYS A 374 -0.54 -15.37 5.95
C CYS A 374 -1.35 -16.63 5.64
N GLU A 375 -1.18 -17.66 6.45
CA GLU A 375 -2.16 -18.74 6.56
C GLU A 375 -3.21 -18.38 7.63
N ASP A 376 -2.92 -17.46 8.57
CA ASP A 376 -3.86 -17.14 9.67
C ASP A 376 -3.83 -15.70 10.25
N GLU A 377 -3.02 -14.75 9.77
CA GLU A 377 -3.10 -13.37 10.28
C GLU A 377 -4.22 -12.60 9.59
N THR A 378 -5.33 -12.38 10.31
CA THR A 378 -6.38 -11.43 9.89
C THR A 378 -5.78 -10.02 9.76
N PRO A 379 -5.80 -9.39 8.57
CA PRO A 379 -5.43 -7.99 8.42
C PRO A 379 -6.21 -7.13 9.41
N SER A 380 -5.50 -6.47 10.33
CA SER A 380 -6.13 -5.42 11.12
C SER A 380 -6.26 -4.18 10.22
N PRO A 381 -7.46 -3.60 10.09
CA PRO A 381 -7.75 -2.48 9.19
C PRO A 381 -7.02 -1.18 9.55
N THR A 382 -6.30 -1.15 10.68
CA THR A 382 -5.47 -0.01 11.10
C THR A 382 -3.97 -0.27 11.09
N ARG A 383 -3.49 -1.48 10.74
CA ARG A 383 -2.05 -1.78 10.86
C ARG A 383 -1.27 -1.34 9.61
N SER A 384 -0.73 -0.13 9.65
CA SER A 384 0.58 0.17 9.05
C SER A 384 1.32 1.22 9.90
N VAL A 385 1.75 0.79 11.09
CA VAL A 385 2.85 1.47 11.79
C VAL A 385 3.93 0.44 12.08
N GLY A 386 5.14 0.80 11.68
CA GLY A 386 6.32 0.08 12.08
C GLY A 386 6.49 0.02 13.58
N SER A 387 6.54 -1.20 14.10
CA SER A 387 7.32 -1.47 15.29
C SER A 387 8.78 -1.20 14.93
N ASP A 388 9.31 -0.10 15.44
CA ASP A 388 10.69 0.00 15.91
C ASP A 388 10.86 1.37 16.55
N PHE A 389 10.55 1.45 17.85
CA PHE A 389 11.19 2.36 18.81
C PHE A 389 10.68 1.98 20.21
N ALA A 390 11.24 0.91 20.78
CA ALA A 390 11.35 0.71 22.23
C ALA A 390 12.34 -0.43 22.51
N SER A 391 13.62 -0.09 22.60
CA SER A 391 14.61 -0.87 23.30
C SER A 391 14.19 -1.11 24.75
N ASN A 392 14.13 -2.37 25.19
CA ASN A 392 14.78 -2.79 26.44
C ASN A 392 14.85 -4.32 26.57
N LYS A 393 16.09 -4.79 26.77
CA LYS A 393 16.46 -6.13 27.23
C LYS A 393 15.83 -6.43 28.59
N MET A 394 15.42 -7.69 28.80
CA MET A 394 15.51 -8.50 30.03
C MET A 394 14.69 -9.78 29.78
N ALA A 395 15.00 -10.97 30.23
CA ALA A 395 16.19 -11.63 30.76
C ALA A 395 15.88 -13.14 30.62
N SER A 396 16.89 -13.94 30.31
CA SER A 396 16.78 -15.39 30.25
C SER A 396 16.52 -15.99 31.63
N THR A 397 15.55 -16.90 31.74
CA THR A 397 15.62 -18.02 32.69
C THR A 397 15.00 -19.27 32.08
N THR A 398 15.87 -20.25 31.90
CA THR A 398 15.67 -21.68 31.64
C THR A 398 14.77 -22.38 32.66
N SER A 399 13.95 -23.35 32.22
CA SER A 399 13.90 -24.70 32.84
C SER A 399 12.98 -25.67 32.11
N GLY A 400 13.52 -26.83 31.72
CA GLY A 400 12.88 -28.15 31.95
C GLY A 400 11.93 -28.73 30.90
N SER A 401 12.47 -29.52 29.97
CA SER A 401 11.86 -30.80 29.52
C SER A 401 12.01 -31.86 30.64
N PRO A 402 11.29 -33.03 30.68
CA PRO A 402 10.97 -33.85 29.51
C PRO A 402 9.71 -34.76 29.53
N ASN A 403 9.45 -35.38 28.37
CA ASN A 403 8.94 -36.74 28.09
C ASN A 403 7.56 -37.20 28.64
N ALA A 404 6.69 -37.72 27.75
CA ALA A 404 6.60 -39.16 27.47
C ALA A 404 5.31 -39.58 26.69
N LYS A 405 5.52 -40.44 25.68
CA LYS A 405 4.75 -41.64 25.28
C LYS A 405 3.37 -41.53 24.61
N GLU A 406 3.39 -41.93 23.32
CA GLU A 406 2.42 -42.75 22.55
C GLU A 406 1.73 -43.90 23.34
N PRO A 407 0.62 -44.56 22.88
CA PRO A 407 0.40 -44.98 21.48
C PRO A 407 -1.03 -45.08 20.87
N VAL A 408 -0.99 -45.23 19.55
CA VAL A 408 -1.89 -45.84 18.55
C VAL A 408 -2.91 -46.88 19.03
N THR A 409 -4.14 -46.85 18.49
CA THR A 409 -4.88 -48.06 18.05
C THR A 409 -5.80 -47.80 16.84
N LYS A 410 -5.78 -48.76 15.91
CA LYS A 410 -6.59 -48.89 14.68
C LYS A 410 -7.92 -49.61 14.94
N LYS A 411 -8.94 -49.34 14.10
CA LYS A 411 -9.76 -50.28 13.28
C LYS A 411 -11.26 -49.95 13.30
N GLY A 412 -11.90 -50.06 12.13
CA GLY A 412 -13.33 -50.34 12.02
C GLY A 412 -13.97 -50.00 10.68
N ASN A 413 -13.83 -50.88 9.69
CA ASN A 413 -14.60 -50.91 8.43
C ASN A 413 -16.09 -51.23 8.70
N ARG A 414 -17.02 -50.69 7.88
CA ARG A 414 -17.94 -51.44 6.97
C ARG A 414 -19.11 -50.57 6.46
N ASP A 415 -19.12 -50.41 5.14
CA ASP A 415 -20.17 -50.74 4.16
C ASP A 415 -21.67 -50.56 4.51
N GLY A 416 -22.37 -49.88 3.60
CA GLY A 416 -23.83 -49.93 3.46
C GLY A 416 -24.28 -49.16 2.22
N ALA A 417 -24.60 -49.89 1.16
CA ALA A 417 -24.82 -49.41 -0.21
C ALA A 417 -26.27 -49.00 -0.52
N ALA A 418 -26.38 -48.39 -1.72
CA ALA A 418 -27.54 -48.30 -2.61
C ALA A 418 -28.63 -47.26 -2.27
N ASN A 419 -29.38 -46.67 -3.20
CA ASN A 419 -29.35 -46.44 -4.65
C ASN A 419 -30.73 -45.80 -4.93
N THR A 420 -30.85 -44.85 -5.85
CA THR A 420 -31.84 -44.81 -6.97
C THR A 420 -32.36 -43.41 -7.32
N ASN A 421 -32.22 -43.12 -8.62
CA ASN A 421 -33.16 -42.46 -9.54
C ASN A 421 -33.67 -41.04 -9.23
N GLY A 422 -33.71 -40.10 -10.17
CA GLY A 422 -33.46 -40.14 -11.61
C GLY A 422 -34.00 -38.88 -12.32
N LYS A 423 -33.73 -38.84 -13.64
CA LYS A 423 -34.37 -38.06 -14.72
C LYS A 423 -34.04 -36.57 -14.95
N LYS A 424 -33.27 -36.37 -16.03
CA LYS A 424 -33.45 -35.34 -17.09
C LYS A 424 -34.76 -35.55 -17.87
N PRO A 425 -35.26 -34.51 -18.57
CA PRO A 425 -35.06 -34.33 -20.04
C PRO A 425 -34.62 -32.88 -20.38
N SER A 426 -33.84 -32.53 -21.42
CA SER A 426 -34.14 -32.40 -22.89
C SER A 426 -35.48 -31.67 -23.13
N ASP A 427 -35.67 -30.63 -23.96
CA ASP A 427 -35.17 -30.20 -25.29
C ASP A 427 -35.53 -28.69 -25.47
N ALA A 428 -34.71 -27.83 -26.11
CA ALA A 428 -34.68 -27.42 -27.53
C ALA A 428 -35.66 -26.30 -27.97
N SER A 429 -35.21 -25.54 -28.98
CA SER A 429 -35.89 -24.54 -29.84
C SER A 429 -36.19 -23.17 -29.18
N SER A 430 -35.94 -22.01 -29.80
CA SER A 430 -35.77 -21.63 -31.21
C SER A 430 -34.86 -20.41 -31.34
#